data_AF-A0A970NXM2-F1
#
_entry.id   AF-A0A970NXM2-F1
#
_cell.length_a   1.000
_cell.length_b   1.000
_cell.length_c   1.000
_cell.angle_alpha   90.00
_cell.angle_beta   90.00
_cell.angle_gamma   90.00
#
_symmetry.space_group_name_H-M   'P 1'
#
loop_
_entity.id
_entity.type
_entity.pdbx_description
1 polymer ?
#
loop_
_entity_poly.entity_id
_entity_poly.type
_entity_poly.pdbx_seq_one_letter_code
_entity_poly.pdbx_strand_id
1 'polypeptide(L)'
;MLLKLAKSKGTINYLLPTLAGLLFWMKELMNPTIYPYYRGESENLLFQAIDKFLHPYEKLQIIFALAVVITLAYLLQQINNHYNFIRHRSFFPALTFIIIISGFTGMHSLHPVYLASIFIGIAIYRLFDIYERPKPYSAAFDAGFLLGVASLFYLNTFLLFPAFISGLSILSHEKRWREFVLISIGTLLPILFAVSYSIITEQFLEMLKVFEQNLITSNSHFGKNIKIQIYLG
;
A
#
# COMPACT_ATOMS: atom_id res chain seq x y z
N MET A 1 -8.89 -15.74 25.56
CA MET A 1 -7.72 -15.13 26.26
C MET A 1 -7.06 -14.02 25.43
N LEU A 2 -6.78 -14.25 24.14
CA LEU A 2 -6.23 -13.25 23.20
C LEU A 2 -7.07 -11.95 23.12
N LEU A 3 -8.40 -12.07 23.13
CA LEU A 3 -9.31 -10.91 23.13
C LEU A 3 -9.19 -10.00 24.36
N LYS A 4 -8.84 -10.54 25.53
CA LYS A 4 -8.64 -9.75 26.76
C LYS A 4 -7.29 -9.03 26.74
N LEU A 5 -6.24 -9.67 26.19
CA LEU A 5 -4.93 -9.05 26.01
C LEU A 5 -5.01 -7.89 25.02
N ALA A 6 -5.63 -8.07 23.85
CA ALA A 6 -5.79 -7.03 22.84
C ALA A 6 -6.65 -5.81 23.28
N LYS A 7 -7.51 -5.99 24.29
CA LYS A 7 -8.39 -4.93 24.83
C LYS A 7 -7.79 -4.19 26.05
N SER A 8 -6.66 -4.64 26.57
CA SER A 8 -5.96 -3.97 27.68
C SER A 8 -5.42 -2.59 27.24
N LYS A 9 -5.29 -1.63 28.17
CA LYS A 9 -4.76 -0.28 27.88
C LYS A 9 -3.23 -0.17 28.04
N GLY A 10 -2.52 -1.30 28.19
CA GLY A 10 -1.08 -1.30 28.44
C GLY A 10 -0.23 -1.01 27.19
N THR A 11 0.91 -0.34 27.38
CA THR A 11 1.93 -0.06 26.34
C THR A 11 2.37 -1.31 25.58
N ILE A 12 2.32 -2.48 26.23
CA ILE A 12 2.59 -3.81 25.64
C ILE A 12 1.72 -4.09 24.41
N ASN A 13 0.51 -3.53 24.33
CA ASN A 13 -0.38 -3.78 23.21
C ASN A 13 0.06 -3.11 21.91
N TYR A 14 0.90 -2.06 21.99
CA TYR A 14 1.55 -1.50 20.82
C TYR A 14 2.61 -2.44 20.25
N LEU A 15 3.20 -3.32 21.05
CA LEU A 15 4.21 -4.29 20.60
C LEU A 15 3.59 -5.60 20.10
N LEU A 16 2.29 -5.83 20.32
CA LEU A 16 1.64 -7.07 19.87
C LEU A 16 1.71 -7.26 18.34
N PRO A 17 1.42 -6.24 17.49
CA PRO A 17 1.52 -6.40 16.05
C PRO A 17 2.94 -6.76 15.60
N THR A 18 3.96 -6.07 16.12
CA THR A 18 5.37 -6.35 15.80
C THR A 18 5.79 -7.76 16.20
N LEU A 19 5.46 -8.18 17.43
CA LEU A 19 5.77 -9.53 17.92
C LEU A 19 5.03 -10.60 17.10
N ALA A 20 3.77 -10.37 16.74
CA ALA A 20 2.99 -11.28 15.90
C ALA A 20 3.61 -11.41 14.50
N GLY A 21 4.00 -10.30 13.88
CA GLY A 21 4.68 -10.31 12.57
C GLY A 21 5.99 -11.11 12.61
N LEU A 22 6.85 -10.86 13.59
CA LEU A 22 8.10 -11.60 13.79
C LEU A 22 7.85 -13.10 13.97
N LEU A 23 6.84 -13.46 14.76
CA LEU A 23 6.50 -14.86 15.02
C LEU A 23 5.97 -15.56 13.76
N PHE A 24 5.07 -14.92 13.01
CA PHE A 24 4.47 -15.54 11.83
C PHE A 24 5.42 -15.62 10.64
N TRP A 25 6.34 -14.66 10.49
CA TRP A 25 7.32 -14.63 9.41
C TRP A 25 8.62 -15.36 9.75
N MET A 26 8.72 -15.95 10.96
CA MET A 26 9.93 -16.62 11.44
C MET A 26 10.41 -17.72 10.50
N LYS A 27 9.48 -18.47 9.90
CA LYS A 27 9.80 -19.56 8.98
C LYS A 27 10.50 -19.03 7.72
N GLU A 28 9.98 -17.97 7.12
CA GLU A 28 10.53 -17.36 5.91
C GLU A 28 11.81 -16.57 6.20
N LEU A 29 11.96 -16.00 7.40
CA LEU A 29 13.23 -15.44 7.87
C LEU A 29 14.36 -16.48 7.94
N MET A 30 14.03 -17.72 8.31
CA MET A 30 15.00 -18.81 8.37
C MET A 30 15.29 -19.41 6.99
N ASN A 31 14.26 -19.56 6.16
CA ASN A 31 14.35 -20.12 4.80
C ASN A 31 13.77 -19.13 3.79
N PRO A 32 14.58 -18.20 3.27
CA PRO A 32 14.10 -17.18 2.37
C PRO A 32 13.54 -17.76 1.08
N THR A 33 12.39 -17.26 0.66
CA THR A 33 11.79 -17.58 -0.64
C THR A 33 11.59 -16.29 -1.41
N ILE A 34 12.22 -16.16 -2.57
CA ILE A 34 12.06 -15.00 -3.45
C ILE A 34 10.67 -15.07 -4.08
N TYR A 35 10.00 -13.93 -4.15
CA TYR A 35 8.69 -13.84 -4.79
C TYR A 35 8.86 -13.84 -6.33
N PRO A 36 8.18 -14.75 -7.06
CA PRO A 36 8.25 -14.79 -8.50
C PRO A 36 7.36 -13.71 -9.12
N TYR A 37 7.97 -12.55 -9.39
CA TYR A 37 7.33 -11.42 -10.07
C TYR A 37 6.76 -11.83 -11.43
N TYR A 38 5.60 -11.31 -11.80
CA TYR A 38 5.14 -11.37 -13.19
C TYR A 38 5.88 -10.33 -14.04
N ARG A 39 5.82 -10.46 -15.37
CA ARG A 39 6.52 -9.55 -16.30
C ARG A 39 6.07 -8.10 -16.09
N GLY A 40 7.04 -7.19 -15.88
CA GLY A 40 6.78 -5.77 -15.63
C GLY A 40 6.51 -5.41 -14.17
N GLU A 41 6.31 -6.38 -13.25
CA GLU A 41 6.00 -6.09 -11.84
C GLU A 41 7.20 -5.52 -11.08
N SER A 42 8.38 -6.11 -11.24
CA SER A 42 9.62 -5.62 -10.63
C SER A 42 10.21 -4.39 -11.34
N GLU A 43 9.75 -4.12 -12.56
CA GLU A 43 10.27 -3.06 -13.43
C GLU A 43 9.53 -1.73 -13.27
N ASN A 44 8.53 -1.66 -12.38
CA ASN A 44 7.86 -0.40 -12.03
C ASN A 44 8.88 0.66 -11.57
N LEU A 45 8.76 1.89 -12.07
CA LEU A 45 9.83 2.89 -12.03
C LEU A 45 10.46 3.10 -10.64
N LEU A 46 9.65 3.32 -9.60
CA LEU A 46 10.17 3.53 -8.24
C LEU A 46 10.54 2.21 -7.55
N PHE A 47 9.85 1.13 -7.88
CA PHE A 47 10.11 -0.17 -7.26
C PHE A 47 11.41 -0.80 -7.78
N GLN A 48 11.72 -0.63 -9.07
CA GLN A 48 12.89 -1.19 -9.72
C GLN A 48 14.20 -0.78 -9.04
N ALA A 49 14.28 0.46 -8.52
CA ALA A 49 15.45 0.92 -7.78
C ALA A 49 15.64 0.16 -6.46
N ILE A 50 14.54 -0.12 -5.75
CA ILE A 50 14.53 -0.86 -4.49
C ILE A 50 14.81 -2.34 -4.73
N ASP A 51 14.17 -2.92 -5.74
CA ASP A 51 14.38 -4.32 -6.13
C ASP A 51 15.85 -4.53 -6.51
N LYS A 52 16.42 -3.73 -7.42
CA LYS A 52 17.84 -3.83 -7.81
C LYS A 52 18.81 -3.76 -6.62
N PHE A 53 18.51 -2.92 -5.63
CA PHE A 53 19.36 -2.76 -4.44
C PHE A 53 19.26 -3.97 -3.49
N LEU A 54 18.06 -4.53 -3.31
CA LEU A 54 17.81 -5.63 -2.38
C LEU A 54 17.92 -7.02 -3.03
N HIS A 55 17.92 -7.11 -4.36
CA HIS A 55 17.95 -8.36 -5.12
C HIS A 55 19.06 -9.32 -4.69
N PRO A 56 20.31 -8.88 -4.43
CA PRO A 56 21.40 -9.78 -4.03
C PRO A 56 21.23 -10.39 -2.63
N TYR A 57 20.33 -9.84 -1.80
CA TYR A 57 20.24 -10.14 -0.38
C TYR A 57 18.86 -10.66 0.02
N GLU A 58 18.63 -11.95 -0.19
CA GLU A 58 17.32 -12.61 0.04
C GLU A 58 16.76 -12.37 1.45
N LYS A 59 17.60 -12.47 2.50
CA LYS A 59 17.17 -12.20 3.88
C LYS A 59 16.79 -10.74 4.12
N LEU A 60 17.51 -9.81 3.49
CA LEU A 60 17.21 -8.38 3.63
C LEU A 60 15.89 -8.03 2.95
N GLN A 61 15.53 -8.67 1.85
CA GLN A 61 14.21 -8.49 1.21
C GLN A 61 13.07 -8.82 2.17
N ILE A 62 13.16 -9.96 2.87
CA ILE A 62 12.13 -10.41 3.81
C ILE A 62 12.08 -9.50 5.04
N ILE A 63 13.23 -9.12 5.60
CA ILE A 63 13.30 -8.19 6.73
C ILE A 63 12.70 -6.83 6.35
N PHE A 64 13.03 -6.32 5.15
CA PHE A 64 12.49 -5.07 4.64
C PHE A 64 10.97 -5.17 4.41
N ALA A 65 10.49 -6.23 3.77
CA ALA A 65 9.06 -6.47 3.57
C ALA A 65 8.30 -6.55 4.90
N LEU A 66 8.84 -7.27 5.90
CA LEU A 66 8.26 -7.34 7.23
C LEU A 66 8.19 -5.96 7.90
N ALA A 67 9.25 -5.15 7.79
CA ALA A 67 9.27 -3.79 8.32
C ALA A 67 8.19 -2.90 7.65
N VAL A 68 8.01 -3.03 6.33
CA VAL A 68 6.96 -2.33 5.57
C VAL A 68 5.57 -2.79 6.01
N VAL A 69 5.33 -4.10 6.17
CA VAL A 69 4.05 -4.66 6.63
C VAL A 69 3.70 -4.21 8.05
N ILE A 70 4.69 -4.18 8.95
CA ILE A 70 4.51 -3.67 10.31
C ILE A 70 4.15 -2.17 10.27
N THR A 71 4.84 -1.40 9.42
CA THR A 71 4.56 0.03 9.24
C THR A 71 3.13 0.25 8.73
N LEU A 72 2.68 -0.55 7.76
CA LEU A 72 1.29 -0.55 7.28
C LEU A 72 0.28 -0.85 8.39
N ALA A 73 0.55 -1.85 9.23
CA ALA A 73 -0.32 -2.19 10.34
C ALA A 73 -0.52 -1.01 11.30
N TYR A 74 0.57 -0.31 11.63
CA TYR A 74 0.50 0.89 12.47
C TYR A 74 -0.17 2.08 11.78
N LEU A 75 0.05 2.26 10.47
CA LEU A 75 -0.63 3.29 9.69
C LEU A 75 -2.15 3.08 9.70
N LEU A 76 -2.61 1.84 9.50
CA LEU A 76 -4.03 1.48 9.60
C LEU A 76 -4.58 1.73 11.00
N GLN A 77 -3.80 1.39 12.04
CA GLN A 77 -4.18 1.70 13.42
C GLN A 77 -4.31 3.20 13.67
N GLN A 78 -3.40 4.01 13.10
CA GLN A 78 -3.43 5.46 13.23
C GLN A 78 -4.67 6.04 12.55
N ILE A 79 -4.99 5.62 11.32
CA ILE A 79 -6.21 6.02 10.61
C ILE A 79 -7.44 5.69 11.45
N ASN A 80 -7.54 4.45 11.97
CA ASN A 80 -8.64 4.03 12.81
C ASN A 80 -8.76 4.86 14.11
N ASN A 81 -7.64 5.16 14.75
CA ASN A 81 -7.61 5.93 16.00
C ASN A 81 -7.98 7.41 15.78
N HIS A 82 -7.61 7.99 14.64
CA HIS A 82 -7.85 9.39 14.34
C HIS A 82 -9.32 9.65 13.97
N TYR A 83 -9.85 8.89 12.99
CA TYR A 83 -11.23 9.07 12.52
C TYR A 83 -12.26 8.24 13.29
N ASN A 84 -11.85 7.54 14.36
CA ASN A 84 -12.71 6.74 15.24
C ASN A 84 -13.63 5.75 14.52
N PHE A 85 -13.15 5.09 13.46
CA PHE A 85 -13.89 4.03 12.75
C PHE A 85 -14.46 2.98 13.70
N ILE A 86 -13.71 2.64 14.75
CA ILE A 86 -14.17 1.81 15.87
C ILE A 86 -14.34 2.71 17.11
N ARG A 87 -15.57 2.77 17.64
CA ARG A 87 -15.99 3.58 18.80
C ARG A 87 -15.18 3.33 20.09
N HIS A 88 -14.40 2.25 20.12
CA HIS A 88 -13.49 1.90 21.21
C HIS A 88 -12.06 1.81 20.68
N ARG A 89 -11.14 2.53 21.33
CA ARG A 89 -9.69 2.40 21.07
C ARG A 89 -9.28 0.95 21.28
N SER A 90 -8.94 0.28 20.20
CA SER A 90 -8.52 -1.12 20.21
C SER A 90 -7.47 -1.36 19.15
N PHE A 91 -6.50 -2.22 19.45
CA PHE A 91 -5.41 -2.60 18.52
C PHE A 91 -5.81 -3.71 17.55
N PHE A 92 -7.10 -4.04 17.49
CA PHE A 92 -7.62 -5.07 16.61
C PHE A 92 -7.33 -4.79 15.14
N PRO A 93 -7.45 -3.57 14.59
CA PRO A 93 -7.15 -3.32 13.18
C PRO A 93 -5.73 -3.73 12.77
N ALA A 94 -4.71 -3.30 13.53
CA ALA A 94 -3.32 -3.68 13.25
C ALA A 94 -3.07 -5.19 13.37
N LEU A 95 -3.59 -5.82 14.44
CA LEU A 95 -3.39 -7.24 14.68
C LEU A 95 -4.08 -8.09 13.62
N THR A 96 -5.33 -7.77 13.30
CA THR A 96 -6.09 -8.46 12.25
C THR A 96 -5.41 -8.30 10.90
N PHE A 97 -4.92 -7.10 10.57
CA PHE A 97 -4.16 -6.89 9.34
C PHE A 97 -2.91 -7.78 9.25
N ILE A 98 -2.10 -7.84 10.31
CA ILE A 98 -0.90 -8.70 10.33
C ILE A 98 -1.27 -10.17 10.20
N ILE A 99 -2.31 -10.65 10.89
CA ILE A 99 -2.77 -12.04 10.79
C ILE A 99 -3.22 -12.36 9.36
N ILE A 100 -3.96 -11.44 8.72
CA ILE A 100 -4.42 -11.59 7.34
C ILE A 100 -3.23 -11.68 6.39
N ILE A 101 -2.31 -10.70 6.44
CA ILE A 101 -1.14 -10.68 5.56
C ILE A 101 -0.24 -11.89 5.80
N SER A 102 -0.08 -12.30 7.05
CA SER A 102 0.74 -13.47 7.41
C SER A 102 0.13 -14.81 6.93
N GLY A 103 -1.14 -14.83 6.56
CA GLY A 103 -1.76 -15.98 5.90
C GLY A 103 -1.27 -16.18 4.46
N PHE A 104 -0.86 -15.09 3.79
CA PHE A 104 -0.34 -15.13 2.42
C PHE A 104 1.15 -15.42 2.41
N THR A 105 1.53 -16.63 2.83
CA THR A 105 2.93 -17.10 2.88
C THR A 105 3.70 -16.89 1.57
N GLY A 106 3.01 -16.96 0.41
CA GLY A 106 3.61 -16.66 -0.89
C GLY A 106 4.03 -15.21 -1.10
N MET A 107 3.54 -14.28 -0.27
CA MET A 107 3.86 -12.85 -0.31
C MET A 107 4.84 -12.43 0.79
N HIS A 108 5.42 -13.37 1.55
CA HIS A 108 6.40 -13.09 2.61
C HIS A 108 7.80 -12.72 2.05
N SER A 109 7.85 -11.81 1.08
CA SER A 109 9.07 -11.28 0.46
C SER A 109 8.82 -9.85 -0.04
N LEU A 110 9.84 -9.23 -0.63
CA LEU A 110 9.74 -7.89 -1.21
C LEU A 110 8.69 -7.88 -2.32
N HIS A 111 7.72 -6.97 -2.21
CA HIS A 111 6.62 -6.86 -3.18
C HIS A 111 6.26 -5.39 -3.41
N PRO A 112 6.06 -4.94 -4.68
CA PRO A 112 5.75 -3.54 -4.98
C PRO A 112 4.48 -3.04 -4.30
N VAL A 113 3.46 -3.90 -4.23
CA VAL A 113 2.18 -3.66 -3.55
C VAL A 113 2.34 -3.18 -2.11
N TYR A 114 3.30 -3.69 -1.34
CA TYR A 114 3.46 -3.25 0.06
C TYR A 114 3.88 -1.78 0.17
N LEU A 115 4.83 -1.37 -0.67
CA LEU A 115 5.26 0.03 -0.72
C LEU A 115 4.15 0.93 -1.25
N ALA A 116 3.48 0.54 -2.34
CA ALA A 116 2.34 1.27 -2.87
C ALA A 116 1.21 1.41 -1.82
N SER A 117 0.98 0.38 -1.01
CA SER A 117 -0.03 0.40 0.06
C SER A 117 0.29 1.42 1.15
N ILE A 118 1.55 1.75 1.42
CA ILE A 118 1.89 2.80 2.41
C ILE A 118 1.38 4.13 1.89
N PHE A 119 1.70 4.46 0.63
CA PHE A 119 1.27 5.69 0.00
C PHE A 119 -0.26 5.75 -0.13
N ILE A 120 -0.93 4.64 -0.45
CA ILE A 120 -2.41 4.56 -0.43
C ILE A 120 -2.94 4.83 0.98
N GLY A 121 -2.36 4.21 2.02
CA GLY A 121 -2.81 4.43 3.39
C GLY A 121 -2.70 5.90 3.81
N ILE A 122 -1.59 6.57 3.47
CA ILE A 122 -1.43 8.01 3.72
C ILE A 122 -2.40 8.81 2.84
N ALA A 123 -2.64 8.41 1.59
CA ALA A 123 -3.60 9.05 0.69
C ALA A 123 -5.02 8.99 1.26
N ILE A 124 -5.44 7.84 1.80
CA ILE A 124 -6.72 7.65 2.49
C ILE A 124 -6.80 8.53 3.73
N TYR A 125 -5.72 8.61 4.51
CA TYR A 125 -5.65 9.53 5.64
C TYR A 125 -5.91 10.98 5.17
N ARG A 126 -5.21 11.46 4.14
CA ARG A 126 -5.44 12.80 3.57
C ARG A 126 -6.86 12.96 2.99
N LEU A 127 -7.45 11.90 2.45
CA LEU A 127 -8.80 11.92 1.91
C LEU A 127 -9.85 12.08 3.03
N PHE A 128 -9.70 11.43 4.17
CA PHE A 128 -10.62 11.61 5.30
C PHE A 128 -10.50 12.97 5.98
N ASP A 129 -9.29 13.54 5.98
CA ASP A 129 -9.01 14.92 6.41
C ASP A 129 -9.85 15.99 5.67
N ILE A 130 -10.43 15.66 4.52
CA ILE A 130 -11.32 16.53 3.74
C ILE A 130 -12.63 16.80 4.49
N TYR A 131 -13.15 15.80 5.20
CA TYR A 131 -14.41 15.93 5.94
C TYR A 131 -14.33 17.00 7.02
N GLU A 132 -13.18 17.11 7.70
CA GLU A 132 -13.03 18.03 8.82
C GLU A 132 -12.74 19.48 8.39
N ARG A 133 -12.48 19.73 7.09
CA ARG A 133 -11.98 21.02 6.60
C ARG A 133 -12.99 21.71 5.66
N PRO A 134 -13.34 22.99 5.89
CA PRO A 134 -14.27 23.73 5.02
C PRO A 134 -13.70 24.11 3.65
N LYS A 135 -12.36 24.07 3.50
CA LYS A 135 -11.65 24.32 2.24
C LYS A 135 -10.52 23.27 2.07
N PRO A 136 -10.85 22.04 1.66
CA PRO A 136 -9.94 20.91 1.70
C PRO A 136 -8.96 20.83 0.51
N TYR A 137 -8.51 21.98 -0.03
CA TYR A 137 -7.70 22.01 -1.26
C TYR A 137 -6.37 21.27 -1.14
N SER A 138 -5.62 21.49 -0.06
CA SER A 138 -4.36 20.77 0.18
C SER A 138 -4.62 19.28 0.40
N ALA A 139 -5.64 18.92 1.19
CA ALA A 139 -5.97 17.51 1.45
C ALA A 139 -6.35 16.75 0.18
N ALA A 140 -7.16 17.36 -0.70
CA ALA A 140 -7.52 16.81 -2.00
C ALA A 140 -6.31 16.63 -2.93
N PHE A 141 -5.43 17.63 -3.02
CA PHE A 141 -4.20 17.54 -3.80
C PHE A 141 -3.27 16.45 -3.25
N ASP A 142 -3.02 16.44 -1.93
CA ASP A 142 -2.11 15.49 -1.29
C ASP A 142 -2.60 14.05 -1.46
N ALA A 143 -3.91 13.81 -1.31
CA ALA A 143 -4.50 12.49 -1.54
C ALA A 143 -4.26 12.01 -2.98
N GLY A 144 -4.47 12.89 -3.97
CA GLY A 144 -4.17 12.59 -5.37
C GLY A 144 -2.68 12.34 -5.59
N PHE A 145 -1.82 13.23 -5.09
CA PHE A 145 -0.37 13.12 -5.23
C PHE A 145 0.17 11.79 -4.68
N LEU A 146 -0.26 11.41 -3.48
CA LEU A 146 0.15 10.15 -2.87
C LEU A 146 -0.37 8.93 -3.65
N LEU A 147 -1.57 9.00 -4.23
CA LEU A 147 -2.08 7.96 -5.12
C LEU A 147 -1.25 7.85 -6.42
N GLY A 148 -0.84 8.98 -6.99
CA GLY A 148 0.07 9.03 -8.14
C GLY A 148 1.41 8.38 -7.80
N VAL A 149 2.01 8.70 -6.64
CA VAL A 149 3.25 8.06 -6.19
C VAL A 149 3.08 6.56 -5.96
N ALA A 150 1.96 6.12 -5.35
CA ALA A 150 1.65 4.71 -5.20
C ALA A 150 1.65 3.97 -6.55
N SER A 151 1.10 4.59 -7.60
CA SER A 151 1.06 4.00 -8.95
C SER A 151 2.43 3.82 -9.58
N LEU A 152 3.44 4.57 -9.16
CA LEU A 152 4.81 4.40 -9.64
C LEU A 152 5.54 3.22 -8.95
N PHE A 153 5.07 2.78 -7.78
CA PHE A 153 5.51 1.53 -7.15
C PHE A 153 4.76 0.33 -7.72
N TYR A 154 3.44 0.46 -7.90
CA TYR A 154 2.58 -0.60 -8.42
C TYR A 154 1.48 0.00 -9.30
N LEU A 155 1.62 -0.08 -10.62
CA LEU A 155 0.76 0.63 -11.58
C LEU A 155 -0.75 0.39 -11.36
N ASN A 156 -1.12 -0.83 -10.98
CA ASN A 156 -2.53 -1.20 -10.81
C ASN A 156 -3.23 -0.41 -9.69
N THR A 157 -2.51 0.27 -8.78
CA THR A 157 -3.16 1.18 -7.82
C THR A 157 -3.81 2.39 -8.47
N PHE A 158 -3.41 2.75 -9.70
CA PHE A 158 -4.05 3.83 -10.46
C PHE A 158 -5.54 3.55 -10.71
N LEU A 159 -5.94 2.27 -10.76
CA LEU A 159 -7.36 1.86 -10.85
C LEU A 159 -8.21 2.32 -9.67
N LEU A 160 -7.59 2.71 -8.54
CA LEU A 160 -8.29 3.29 -7.39
C LEU A 160 -8.66 4.76 -7.60
N PHE A 161 -8.16 5.42 -8.65
CA PHE A 161 -8.45 6.84 -8.89
C PHE A 161 -9.95 7.19 -8.92
N PRO A 162 -10.82 6.44 -9.63
CA PRO A 162 -12.27 6.67 -9.56
C PRO A 162 -12.84 6.51 -8.15
N ALA A 163 -12.29 5.61 -7.33
CA ALA A 163 -12.72 5.44 -5.93
C ALA A 163 -12.32 6.66 -5.08
N PHE A 164 -11.14 7.24 -5.31
CA PHE A 164 -10.70 8.48 -4.65
C PHE A 164 -11.55 9.70 -5.06
N ILE A 165 -11.89 9.83 -6.34
CA ILE A 165 -12.83 10.86 -6.83
C ILE A 165 -14.21 10.69 -6.19
N SER A 166 -14.68 9.44 -6.08
CA SER A 166 -15.96 9.13 -5.43
C SER A 166 -15.92 9.45 -3.94
N GLY A 167 -14.83 9.07 -3.26
CA GLY A 167 -14.60 9.39 -1.85
C GLY A 167 -14.56 10.88 -1.59
N LEU A 168 -13.85 11.66 -2.42
CA LEU A 168 -13.87 13.12 -2.38
C LEU A 168 -15.30 13.66 -2.50
N SER A 169 -16.08 13.15 -3.47
CA SER A 169 -17.47 13.58 -3.71
C SER A 169 -18.41 13.33 -2.53
N ILE A 170 -18.12 12.31 -1.71
CA ILE A 170 -18.91 11.93 -0.53
C ILE A 170 -18.48 12.74 0.70
N LEU A 171 -17.18 12.97 0.87
CA LEU A 171 -16.61 13.61 2.07
C LEU A 171 -16.61 15.14 2.01
N SER A 172 -16.55 15.71 0.81
CA SER A 172 -16.60 17.16 0.62
C SER A 172 -17.99 17.72 0.92
N HIS A 173 -18.04 18.72 1.81
CA HIS A 173 -19.29 19.40 2.20
C HIS A 173 -19.91 20.20 1.05
N GLU A 174 -19.07 20.82 0.22
CA GLU A 174 -19.49 21.54 -0.98
C GLU A 174 -18.78 20.94 -2.18
N LYS A 175 -19.53 20.54 -3.21
CA LYS A 175 -18.96 19.96 -4.45
C LYS A 175 -18.37 21.05 -5.32
N ARG A 176 -17.20 21.55 -4.92
CA ARG A 176 -16.46 22.56 -5.68
C ARG A 176 -15.62 21.86 -6.74
N TRP A 177 -15.80 22.25 -8.00
CA TRP A 177 -15.04 21.71 -9.13
C TRP A 177 -13.51 21.79 -8.92
N ARG A 178 -13.04 22.79 -8.16
CA ARG A 178 -11.62 22.98 -7.85
C ARG A 178 -11.02 21.79 -7.12
N GLU A 179 -11.77 21.13 -6.25
CA GLU A 179 -11.27 19.97 -5.48
C GLU A 179 -11.04 18.76 -6.40
N PHE A 180 -11.96 18.53 -7.34
CA PHE A 180 -11.82 17.51 -8.38
C PHE A 180 -10.60 17.76 -9.29
N VAL A 181 -10.36 19.01 -9.64
CA VAL A 181 -9.19 19.39 -10.42
C VAL A 181 -7.91 19.18 -9.61
N LEU A 182 -7.90 19.55 -8.34
CA LEU A 182 -6.72 19.40 -7.47
C LEU A 182 -6.33 17.94 -7.25
N ILE A 183 -7.28 17.04 -6.97
CA ILE A 183 -6.98 15.61 -6.82
C ILE A 183 -6.53 14.98 -8.14
N SER A 184 -7.10 15.42 -9.27
CA SER A 184 -6.69 14.96 -10.60
C SER A 184 -5.28 15.41 -10.95
N ILE A 185 -4.97 16.70 -10.76
CA ILE A 185 -3.62 17.25 -10.96
C ILE A 185 -2.64 16.58 -10.01
N GLY A 186 -3.01 16.42 -8.73
CA GLY A 186 -2.20 15.71 -7.75
C GLY A 186 -1.84 14.31 -8.25
N THR A 187 -2.81 13.54 -8.71
CA THR A 187 -2.58 12.17 -9.20
C THR A 187 -1.69 12.14 -10.45
N LEU A 188 -1.90 13.06 -11.39
CA LEU A 188 -1.13 13.10 -12.63
C LEU A 188 0.30 13.62 -12.42
N LEU A 189 0.55 14.45 -11.42
CA LEU A 189 1.83 15.14 -11.26
C LEU A 189 3.03 14.17 -11.07
N PRO A 190 2.99 13.16 -10.18
CA PRO A 190 4.05 12.15 -10.09
C PRO A 190 4.26 11.40 -11.41
N ILE A 191 3.19 11.08 -12.13
CA ILE A 191 3.25 10.38 -13.41
C ILE A 191 3.93 11.27 -14.46
N LEU A 192 3.59 12.56 -14.51
CA LEU A 192 4.24 13.52 -15.40
C LEU A 192 5.75 13.62 -15.10
N PHE A 193 6.16 13.68 -13.83
CA PHE A 193 7.57 13.65 -13.49
C PHE A 193 8.26 12.34 -13.88
N ALA A 194 7.60 11.20 -13.70
CA ALA A 194 8.09 9.90 -14.14
C ALA A 194 8.29 9.84 -15.66
N VAL A 195 7.33 10.38 -16.43
CA VAL A 195 7.44 10.47 -17.91
C VAL A 195 8.58 11.40 -18.30
N SER A 196 8.67 12.60 -17.71
CA SER A 196 9.74 13.55 -18.00
C SER A 196 11.12 12.96 -17.70
N TYR A 197 11.26 12.29 -16.55
CA TYR A 197 12.50 11.59 -16.19
C TYR A 197 12.85 10.52 -17.22
N SER A 198 11.88 9.70 -17.64
CA SER A 198 12.10 8.61 -18.61
C SER A 198 12.46 9.11 -20.01
N ILE A 199 11.99 10.30 -20.40
CA ILE A 199 12.40 10.95 -21.66
C ILE A 199 13.86 11.40 -21.56
N ILE A 200 14.26 12.01 -20.44
CA ILE A 200 15.63 12.50 -20.23
C ILE A 200 16.63 11.34 -20.16
N THR A 201 16.24 10.19 -19.60
CA THR A 201 17.11 9.00 -19.51
C THR A 201 17.05 8.10 -20.75
N GLU A 202 16.35 8.50 -21.81
CA GLU A 202 16.14 7.71 -23.04
C GLU A 202 15.45 6.34 -22.79
N GLN A 203 14.72 6.20 -21.68
CA GLN A 203 14.01 4.99 -21.24
C GLN A 203 12.49 5.06 -21.46
N PHE A 204 12.00 6.08 -22.18
CA PHE A 204 10.57 6.29 -22.38
C PHE A 204 9.85 5.07 -22.98
N LEU A 205 10.45 4.43 -23.99
CA LEU A 205 9.87 3.24 -24.62
C LEU A 205 9.86 2.03 -23.68
N GLU A 206 10.86 1.91 -22.80
CA GLU A 206 10.90 0.86 -21.77
C GLU A 206 9.79 1.07 -20.75
N MET A 207 9.61 2.30 -20.26
CA MET A 207 8.52 2.64 -19.34
C MET A 207 7.14 2.31 -19.93
N LEU A 208 6.91 2.64 -21.22
CA LEU A 208 5.65 2.28 -21.89
C LEU A 208 5.44 0.77 -21.97
N LYS A 209 6.49 0.00 -22.28
CA LYS A 209 6.43 -1.47 -22.28
C LYS A 209 6.12 -2.02 -20.89
N VAL A 210 6.71 -1.46 -19.83
CA VAL A 210 6.41 -1.85 -18.45
C VAL A 210 4.94 -1.59 -18.13
N PHE A 211 4.39 -0.44 -18.56
CA PHE A 211 2.97 -0.14 -18.35
C PHE A 211 2.05 -1.10 -19.10
N GLU A 212 2.35 -1.39 -20.37
CA GLU A 212 1.63 -2.37 -21.16
C GLU A 212 1.65 -3.75 -20.49
N GLN A 213 2.82 -4.20 -20.04
CA GLN A 213 2.98 -5.50 -19.37
C GLN A 213 2.20 -5.57 -18.06
N ASN A 214 2.14 -4.51 -17.26
CA ASN A 214 1.37 -4.48 -16.02
C ASN A 214 -0.15 -4.57 -16.26
N LEU A 215 -0.64 -4.06 -17.40
CA LEU A 215 -2.05 -4.11 -17.76
C LEU A 215 -2.47 -5.43 -18.41
N ILE A 216 -1.61 -6.01 -19.26
CA ILE A 216 -1.93 -7.21 -20.04
C ILE A 216 -1.59 -8.50 -19.29
N THR A 217 -0.53 -8.50 -18.48
CA THR A 217 -0.06 -9.72 -17.83
C THR A 217 -1.04 -10.14 -16.73
N SER A 218 -1.69 -11.27 -16.93
CA SER A 218 -2.59 -11.83 -15.92
C SER A 218 -1.83 -12.22 -14.65
N ASN A 219 -2.21 -11.62 -13.52
CA ASN A 219 -1.70 -12.05 -12.22
C ASN A 219 -2.37 -13.37 -11.80
N SER A 220 -1.70 -14.48 -12.08
CA SER A 220 -2.22 -15.83 -11.81
C SER A 220 -1.98 -16.33 -10.37
N HIS A 221 -1.38 -15.51 -9.49
CA HIS A 221 -1.03 -15.91 -8.13
C HIS A 221 -2.25 -16.26 -7.26
N PHE A 222 -3.34 -15.52 -7.41
CA PHE A 222 -4.58 -15.77 -6.67
C PHE A 222 -5.51 -16.76 -7.37
N GLY A 223 -5.57 -16.73 -8.70
CA GLY A 223 -6.47 -17.57 -9.49
C GLY A 223 -6.10 -19.06 -9.51
N LYS A 224 -4.82 -19.40 -9.34
CA LYS A 224 -4.34 -20.80 -9.39
C LYS A 224 -4.09 -21.42 -8.01
N ASN A 225 -4.10 -20.63 -6.94
CA ASN A 225 -3.74 -21.11 -5.61
C ASN A 225 -4.99 -21.41 -4.77
N ILE A 226 -5.47 -22.66 -4.84
CA ILE A 226 -6.66 -23.14 -4.12
C ILE A 226 -6.58 -22.88 -2.60
N LYS A 227 -5.37 -22.93 -2.01
CA LYS A 227 -5.17 -22.69 -0.58
C LYS A 227 -5.45 -21.22 -0.23
N ILE A 228 -5.04 -20.31 -1.10
CA ILE A 228 -5.31 -18.87 -0.94
C ILE A 228 -6.79 -18.57 -1.16
N GLN A 229 -7.45 -19.25 -2.11
CA GLN A 229 -8.89 -19.09 -2.34
C GLN A 229 -9.70 -19.55 -1.12
N ILE A 230 -9.40 -20.74 -0.57
CA ILE A 230 -10.02 -21.23 0.67
C ILE A 230 -9.77 -20.27 1.85
N TYR A 231 -8.58 -19.64 1.90
CA TYR A 231 -8.26 -18.66 2.93
C TYR A 231 -9.08 -17.36 2.80
N LEU A 232 -9.37 -16.94 1.57
CA LEU A 232 -10.13 -15.71 1.27
C LEU A 232 -11.66 -15.90 1.38
N GLY A 233 -12.16 -17.12 1.23
CA GLY A 233 -13.59 -17.46 1.28
C GLY A 233 -14.15 -17.87 -0.07
#